data_AF-A0A4Q0MAS2-F1
#
_entry.id   AF-A0A4Q0MAS2-F1
#
_cell.length_a   1.000
_cell.length_b   1.000
_cell.length_c   1.000
_cell.angle_alpha   90.00
_cell.angle_beta   90.00
_cell.angle_gamma   90.00
#
_symmetry.space_group_name_H-M   'P 1'
#
loop_
_entity.id
_entity.type
_entity.pdbx_description
1 polymer ?
#
loop_
_entity_poly.entity_id
_entity_poly.type
_entity_poly.pdbx_seq_one_letter_code
_entity_poly.pdbx_strand_id
1 'polypeptide(L)'
;MLILEYSPVAALNRTFALAKARGKEPAIAEAEKLNISNSHFYFSLLGNLYSGIDRYRALSHFKAALDLAHTDEEKTIVKKNICKLEGSDEERLNKTN
;
A
#
# COMPACT_ATOMS: atom_id res chain seq x y z
N MET A 1 -19.78 -3.18 27.89
CA MET A 1 -19.32 -4.02 26.77
C MET A 1 -18.62 -3.11 25.78
N LEU A 2 -17.29 -3.14 25.70
CA LEU A 2 -16.56 -2.47 24.62
C LEU A 2 -16.72 -3.34 23.37
N ILE A 3 -17.61 -2.92 22.48
CA ILE A 3 -17.67 -3.46 21.13
C ILE A 3 -16.32 -3.06 20.51
N LEU A 4 -15.43 -4.03 20.29
CA LEU A 4 -14.33 -3.84 19.35
C LEU A 4 -15.00 -3.58 18.01
N GLU A 5 -15.26 -2.31 17.69
CA GLU A 5 -15.50 -1.91 16.33
C GLU A 5 -14.26 -2.34 15.57
N TYR A 6 -14.38 -3.44 14.82
CA TYR A 6 -13.39 -3.90 13.85
C TYR A 6 -13.38 -2.89 12.70
N SER A 7 -12.95 -1.67 13.02
CA SER A 7 -12.81 -0.59 12.06
C SER A 7 -11.71 -1.02 11.08
N PRO A 8 -11.92 -0.85 9.77
CA PRO A 8 -10.90 -1.10 8.75
C PRO A 8 -9.55 -0.47 9.12
N VAL A 9 -9.58 0.67 9.80
CA VAL A 9 -8.39 1.39 10.29
C VAL A 9 -7.59 0.58 11.32
N ALA A 10 -8.26 -0.11 12.25
CA ALA A 10 -7.58 -0.91 13.27
C ALA A 10 -6.89 -2.14 12.66
N ALA A 11 -7.55 -2.78 11.70
CA ALA A 11 -6.97 -3.90 10.96
C ALA A 11 -5.74 -3.46 10.15
N LEU A 12 -5.83 -2.34 9.43
CA LEU A 12 -4.71 -1.76 8.70
C LEU A 12 -3.55 -1.35 9.61
N ASN A 13 -3.85 -0.74 10.76
CA ASN A 13 -2.82 -0.35 11.75
C ASN A 13 -2.07 -1.57 12.30
N ARG A 14 -2.78 -2.67 12.55
CA ARG A 14 -2.17 -3.94 12.97
C ARG A 14 -1.24 -4.50 11.90
N THR A 15 -1.70 -4.52 10.65
CA THR A 15 -0.88 -4.93 9.50
C THR A 15 0.37 -4.06 9.35
N PHE A 16 0.25 -2.75 9.52
CA PHE A 16 1.38 -1.83 9.45
C PHE A 16 2.39 -2.04 10.60
N ALA A 17 1.90 -2.22 11.83
CA ALA A 17 2.74 -2.54 12.98
C ALA A 17 3.48 -3.88 12.77
N LEU A 18 2.79 -4.88 12.22
CA LEU A 18 3.38 -6.16 11.85
C LEU A 18 4.46 -6.01 10.79
N ALA A 19 4.23 -5.18 9.77
CA ALA A 19 5.22 -4.89 8.73
C ALA A 19 6.52 -4.32 9.30
N LYS A 20 6.37 -3.44 10.29
CA LYS A 20 7.51 -2.82 10.98
C LYS A 20 8.21 -3.77 11.95
N ALA A 21 7.47 -4.69 12.58
CA ALA A 21 8.02 -5.61 13.58
C ALA A 21 8.63 -6.88 12.97
N ARG A 22 8.00 -7.46 11.93
CA ARG A 22 8.38 -8.75 11.33
C ARG A 22 8.78 -8.67 9.87
N GLY A 23 8.70 -7.49 9.25
CA GLY A 23 8.98 -7.31 7.82
C GLY A 23 7.73 -7.37 6.96
N LYS A 24 7.91 -7.07 5.68
CA LYS A 24 6.82 -6.80 4.73
C LYS A 24 6.05 -8.07 4.32
N GLU A 25 6.72 -9.21 4.16
CA GLU A 25 6.11 -10.48 3.73
C GLU A 25 4.98 -10.97 4.67
N PRO A 26 5.18 -11.11 6.00
CA PRO A 26 4.10 -11.55 6.89
C PRO A 26 2.97 -10.52 6.97
N ALA A 27 3.27 -9.23 6.80
CA ALA A 27 2.26 -8.19 6.74
C ALA A 27 1.41 -8.27 5.47
N ILE A 28 1.99 -8.59 4.32
CA ILE A 28 1.23 -8.82 3.08
C ILE A 28 0.27 -10.00 3.28
N ALA A 29 0.76 -11.10 3.84
CA ALA A 29 -0.08 -12.27 4.09
C ALA A 29 -1.26 -11.95 5.05
N GLU A 30 -1.04 -11.10 6.06
CA GLU A 30 -2.13 -10.65 6.94
C GLU A 30 -3.06 -9.65 6.25
N ALA A 31 -2.52 -8.74 5.43
CA ALA A 31 -3.30 -7.81 4.61
C ALA A 31 -4.24 -8.59 3.67
N GLU A 32 -3.71 -9.50 2.87
CA GLU A 32 -4.48 -10.30 1.90
C GLU A 32 -5.61 -11.10 2.58
N LYS A 33 -5.42 -11.54 3.82
CA LYS A 33 -6.46 -12.19 4.63
C LYS A 33 -7.60 -11.26 5.04
N LEU A 34 -7.34 -9.97 5.22
CA LEU A 34 -8.38 -9.00 5.55
C LEU A 34 -9.37 -8.81 4.39
N ASN A 35 -8.91 -9.01 3.14
CA ASN A 35 -9.72 -8.94 1.92
C ASN A 35 -10.62 -7.68 1.83
N ILE A 36 -10.11 -6.53 2.29
CA ILE A 36 -10.85 -5.25 2.30
C ILE A 36 -10.72 -4.59 0.93
N SER A 37 -11.33 -5.20 -0.08
CA SER A 37 -11.24 -4.80 -1.49
C SER A 37 -12.06 -3.55 -1.84
N ASN A 38 -12.72 -2.92 -0.88
CA ASN A 38 -13.52 -1.71 -1.10
C ASN A 38 -12.93 -0.45 -0.43
N SER A 39 -11.63 -0.47 -0.13
CA SER A 39 -10.94 0.66 0.51
C SER A 39 -9.65 1.01 -0.22
N HIS A 40 -9.55 2.25 -0.68
CA HIS A 40 -8.32 2.77 -1.28
C HIS A 40 -7.13 2.74 -0.28
N PHE A 41 -7.40 2.85 1.03
CA PHE A 41 -6.36 2.74 2.07
C PHE A 41 -5.75 1.34 2.12
N TYR A 42 -6.56 0.30 1.94
CA TYR A 42 -6.10 -1.08 1.91
C TYR A 42 -5.16 -1.34 0.73
N PHE A 43 -5.57 -0.93 -0.46
CA PHE A 43 -4.73 -1.08 -1.65
C PHE A 43 -3.48 -0.20 -1.60
N SER A 44 -3.56 1.00 -1.00
CA SER A 44 -2.38 1.86 -0.79
C SER A 44 -1.38 1.22 0.17
N LEU A 45 -1.84 0.56 1.24
CA LEU A 45 -0.99 -0.17 2.16
C LEU A 45 -0.32 -1.35 1.46
N LEU A 46 -1.08 -2.17 0.72
CA LEU A 46 -0.53 -3.28 -0.08
C LEU A 46 0.51 -2.78 -1.08
N GLY A 47 0.22 -1.69 -1.80
CA GLY A 47 1.18 -1.06 -2.71
C GLY A 47 2.49 -0.69 -2.00
N ASN A 48 2.40 -0.13 -0.79
CA ASN A 48 3.57 0.22 0.00
C ASN A 48 4.34 -1.01 0.50
N LEU A 49 3.64 -2.06 0.94
CA LEU A 49 4.28 -3.31 1.36
C LEU A 49 4.99 -4.01 0.19
N TYR A 50 4.36 -4.05 -0.98
CA TYR A 50 4.95 -4.63 -2.18
C TYR A 50 6.07 -3.76 -2.75
N SER A 51 6.14 -2.46 -2.48
CA SER A 51 7.16 -1.55 -3.03
C SER A 51 8.62 -2.00 -2.81
N GLY A 52 8.87 -2.76 -1.74
CA GLY A 52 10.22 -3.29 -1.43
C GLY A 52 10.40 -4.77 -1.75
N ILE A 53 9.41 -5.42 -2.35
CA ILE A 53 9.44 -6.85 -2.71
C ILE A 53 9.25 -6.98 -4.21
N ASP A 54 8.13 -6.46 -4.72
CA ASP A 54 7.76 -6.50 -6.14
C ASP A 54 7.08 -5.19 -6.54
N ARG A 55 7.80 -4.40 -7.31
CA ARG A 55 7.35 -3.11 -7.80
C ARG A 55 6.16 -3.21 -8.75
N TYR A 56 6.10 -4.25 -9.58
CA TYR A 56 4.99 -4.43 -10.52
C TYR A 56 3.69 -4.69 -9.76
N ARG A 57 3.74 -5.55 -8.73
CA ARG A 57 2.61 -5.77 -7.82
C ARG A 57 2.24 -4.48 -7.07
N ALA A 58 3.24 -3.75 -6.58
CA ALA A 58 3.01 -2.48 -5.90
C ALA A 58 2.21 -1.49 -6.77
N LEU A 59 2.64 -1.31 -8.02
CA LEU A 59 1.96 -0.47 -9.00
C LEU A 59 0.54 -0.95 -9.28
N SER A 60 0.33 -2.25 -9.42
CA SER A 60 -1.01 -2.83 -9.63
C SER A 60 -1.95 -2.50 -8.47
N HIS A 61 -1.49 -2.62 -7.22
CA HIS A 61 -2.28 -2.27 -6.05
C HIS A 61 -2.54 -0.77 -5.98
N PHE A 62 -1.55 0.09 -6.24
CA PHE A 62 -1.79 1.53 -6.28
C PHE A 62 -2.77 1.93 -7.38
N LYS A 63 -2.74 1.28 -8.56
CA LYS A 63 -3.74 1.52 -9.61
C LYS A 63 -5.15 1.14 -9.15
N ALA A 64 -5.32 0.01 -8.46
CA ALA A 64 -6.61 -0.35 -7.86
C ALA A 64 -7.05 0.67 -6.78
N ALA A 65 -6.11 1.15 -5.96
CA ALA A 65 -6.38 2.22 -4.98
C ALA A 65 -6.85 3.51 -5.65
N LEU A 66 -6.30 3.83 -6.82
CA LEU A 66 -6.64 5.02 -7.60
C LEU A 66 -8.05 4.94 -8.18
N ASP A 67 -8.46 3.74 -8.60
CA ASP A 67 -9.79 3.48 -9.13
C ASP A 67 -10.86 3.59 -8.04
N LEU A 68 -10.52 3.13 -6.83
CA LEU A 68 -11.36 3.22 -5.62
C LEU A 68 -11.25 4.56 -4.88
N ALA A 69 -10.42 5.49 -5.32
CA ALA A 69 -10.33 6.81 -4.73
C ALA A 69 -11.48 7.69 -5.23
N HIS A 70 -12.21 8.31 -4.32
CA HIS A 70 -13.40 9.10 -4.65
C HIS A 70 -13.01 10.56 -4.88
N THR A 71 -12.00 11.06 -4.16
CA THR A 71 -11.57 12.47 -4.24
C THR A 71 -10.31 12.64 -5.08
N ASP A 72 -10.14 13.84 -5.63
CA ASP A 72 -8.94 14.17 -6.41
C ASP A 72 -7.69 14.25 -5.51
N GLU A 73 -7.84 14.61 -4.24
CA GLU A 73 -6.75 14.59 -3.26
C GLU A 73 -6.24 13.16 -3.03
N GLU A 74 -7.14 12.20 -2.80
CA GLU A 74 -6.81 10.78 -2.65
C GLU A 74 -6.09 10.26 -3.89
N LYS A 75 -6.65 10.55 -5.08
CA LYS A 75 -6.05 10.16 -6.35
C LYS A 75 -4.65 10.75 -6.52
N THR A 76 -4.46 12.00 -6.13
CA THR A 76 -3.16 12.69 -6.21
C THR A 76 -2.13 12.04 -5.30
N ILE A 77 -2.51 11.65 -4.08
CA ILE A 77 -1.63 10.94 -3.14
C ILE A 77 -1.20 9.59 -3.72
N VAL A 78 -2.14 8.82 -4.26
CA VAL A 78 -1.86 7.51 -4.88
C VAL A 78 -0.96 7.67 -6.11
N LYS A 79 -1.27 8.61 -7.01
CA LYS A 79 -0.42 8.94 -8.17
C LYS A 79 0.99 9.35 -7.78
N LYS A 80 1.16 10.12 -6.70
CA LYS A 80 2.49 10.47 -6.17
C LYS A 80 3.27 9.23 -5.75
N ASN A 81 2.64 8.23 -5.14
CA ASN A 81 3.30 6.98 -4.79
C ASN A 81 3.68 6.15 -6.03
N ILE A 82 2.81 6.10 -7.04
CA ILE A 82 3.08 5.48 -8.37
C ILE A 82 4.25 6.17 -9.08
N CYS A 83 4.34 7.49 -9.00
CA CYS A 83 5.43 8.24 -9.59
C CYS A 83 6.74 8.05 -8.80
N LYS A 84 6.70 7.98 -7.47
CA LYS A 84 7.88 7.70 -6.63
C LYS A 84 8.47 6.32 -6.90
N LEU A 85 7.64 5.28 -6.70
CA LEU A 85 7.34 4.34 -7.76
C LEU A 85 8.35 4.23 -8.88
N GLU A 86 7.87 4.70 -10.04
CA GLU A 86 8.46 4.75 -11.39
C GLU A 86 9.77 5.57 -11.49
N GLY A 87 9.85 6.71 -10.82
CA GLY A 87 11.01 7.60 -10.83
C GLY A 87 12.21 7.10 -10.02
N SER A 88 12.00 6.20 -9.05
CA SER A 88 13.12 5.55 -8.33
C SER A 88 14.02 4.72 -9.25
N ASP A 89 13.55 4.32 -10.45
CA ASP A 89 14.40 3.66 -11.44
C ASP A 89 15.31 4.67 -12.17
N GLU A 90 14.86 5.90 -12.34
CA GLU A 90 15.60 6.94 -13.07
C GLU A 90 16.82 7.42 -12.26
N GLU A 91 16.70 7.52 -10.93
CA GLU A 91 17.84 7.85 -10.06
C GLU A 91 18.83 6.69 -9.88
N ARG A 92 18.39 5.44 -10.09
CA ARG A 92 19.29 4.26 -10.13
C ARG A 92 20.06 4.17 -11.45
N LEU A 93 19.48 4.65 -12.55
CA LEU A 93 20.15 4.70 -13.84
C LEU A 93 21.22 5.81 -13.92
N ASN A 94 21.01 6.94 -13.23
CA ASN A 94 21.92 8.09 -13.25
C ASN A 94 23.15 7.99 -12.32
N LYS A 95 23.33 6.90 -11.55
CA LYS A 95 24.52 6.69 -10.70
C LYS A 95 25.60 5.80 -11.31
N THR A 96 25.52 5.50 -12.62
CA THR A 96 26.50 4.65 -13.33
C THR A 96 27.22 5.39 -14.46
N ASN A 97 27.34 6.72 -14.41
CA ASN A 97 28.12 7.48 -15.39
C ASN A 97 29.13 8.40 -14.72
#